data_AF-D5MKP4-F1
#
_entry.id   AF-D5MKP4-F1
#
_cell.length_a   1.000
_cell.length_b   1.000
_cell.length_c   1.000
_cell.angle_alpha   90.00
_cell.angle_beta   90.00
_cell.angle_gamma   90.00
#
_symmetry.space_group_name_H-M   'P 1'
#
loop_
_entity.id
_entity.type
_entity.pdbx_description
1 polymer ?
#
loop_
_entity_poly.entity_id
_entity_poly.type
_entity_poly.pdbx_seq_one_letter_code
_entity_poly.pdbx_strand_id
1 'polypeptide(L)' 'MPIEITSGQTVTRDYLIGLQKWLALAGAFASKPLLIYAGDSRHTRSGIELRPWRYMPTSLTPFTSSTAGRPGGYAFPMEH' A
#
# COMPACT_ATOMS: atom_id res chain seq x y z
N MET A 1 -7.34 -0.10 6.14
CA MET A 1 -6.13 -0.92 6.40
C MET A 1 -4.89 -0.12 5.99
N PRO A 2 -4.07 0.37 6.94
CA PRO A 2 -2.87 1.12 6.59
C PRO A 2 -1.75 0.17 6.15
N ILE A 3 -1.08 0.51 5.05
CA ILE A 3 0.03 -0.25 4.47
C ILE A 3 1.22 0.70 4.31
N GLU A 4 2.39 0.26 4.76
CA GLU A 4 3.66 0.97 4.55
C GLU A 4 4.64 0.04 3.82
N ILE A 5 5.44 0.58 2.90
CA ILE A 5 6.38 -0.19 2.08
C ILE A 5 7.76 0.44 2.20
N THR A 6 8.78 -0.34 2.55
CA THR A 6 10.15 0.13 2.70
C THR A 6 11.15 -0.81 2.03
N SER A 7 12.25 -0.26 1.53
CA SER A 7 13.37 -1.02 0.95
C SER A 7 14.39 -1.50 2.00
N GLY A 8 14.22 -1.12 3.27
CA GLY A 8 15.12 -1.56 4.34
C GLY A 8 14.99 -3.06 4.63
N GLN A 9 16.14 -3.75 4.76
CA GLN A 9 16.18 -5.18 5.08
C GLN A 9 15.91 -5.44 6.56
N THR A 10 16.51 -4.66 7.46
CA THR A 10 16.31 -4.78 8.89
C THR A 10 15.26 -3.79 9.35
N VAL A 11 14.24 -4.28 10.03
CA VAL A 11 13.15 -3.43 10.52
C VAL A 11 13.61 -2.65 11.74
N THR A 12 13.62 -1.32 11.64
CA THR A 12 13.86 -0.44 12.79
C THR A 12 12.54 0.01 13.41
N ARG A 13 12.60 0.65 14.59
CA ARG A 13 11.41 1.23 15.23
C ARG A 13 10.81 2.35 14.37
N ASP A 14 11.63 3.09 13.64
CA ASP A 14 11.21 4.24 12.85
C ASP A 14 10.21 3.87 11.75
N TYR A 15 10.36 2.69 11.15
CA TYR A 15 9.43 2.16 10.14
C TYR A 15 8.02 1.90 10.69
N LEU A 16 7.86 1.86 12.01
CA LEU A 16 6.58 1.61 12.67
C LEU A 16 5.93 2.90 13.17
N ILE A 17 6.65 4.03 13.20
CA ILE A 17 6.14 5.30 13.76
C ILE A 17 5.00 5.84 12.90
N GLY A 18 5.15 5.79 11.57
CA GLY A 18 4.12 6.22 10.62
C GLY A 18 2.82 5.45 10.83
N LEU A 19 2.88 4.12 10.74
CA LEU A 19 1.76 3.24 11.02
C LEU A 19 1.13 3.48 12.40
N GLN A 20 1.91 3.61 13.47
CA GLN A 20 1.38 3.86 14.81
C GLN A 20 0.62 5.19 14.90
N LYS A 21 1.14 6.25 14.29
CA LYS A 21 0.44 7.54 14.23
C LYS A 21 -0.91 7.40 13.50
N TRP A 22 -0.92 6.70 12.37
CA TRP A 22 -2.17 6.46 11.62
C TRP A 22 -3.19 5.64 12.40
N LEU A 23 -2.75 4.62 13.13
CA LEU A 23 -3.63 3.82 13.98
C LEU A 23 -4.21 4.66 15.12
N ALA A 24 -3.40 5.49 15.76
CA ALA A 24 -3.86 6.40 16.81
C ALA A 24 -4.89 7.40 16.28
N LEU A 25 -4.70 7.92 15.07
CA LEU A 25 -5.65 8.84 14.41
C LEU A 25 -6.96 8.14 14.01
N ALA A 26 -6.88 6.93 13.46
CA ALA A 26 -8.05 6.18 13.03
C ALA A 26 -8.86 5.60 14.20
N GLY A 27 -8.23 5.40 15.37
CA GLY A 27 -8.88 4.92 16.58
C GLY A 27 -9.65 3.61 16.35
N ALA A 28 -10.94 3.59 16.70
CA ALA A 28 -11.79 2.40 16.54
C ALA A 28 -12.02 1.97 15.09
N PHE A 29 -11.77 2.84 14.10
CA PHE A 29 -11.92 2.52 12.68
C PHE A 29 -10.63 1.96 12.06
N ALA A 30 -9.56 1.84 12.85
CA ALA A 30 -8.29 1.32 12.41
C ALA A 30 -8.40 -0.17 12.04
N SER A 31 -8.10 -0.50 10.78
CA SER A 31 -7.90 -1.90 10.38
C SER A 31 -6.45 -2.33 10.63
N LYS A 32 -6.20 -3.65 10.60
CA LYS A 32 -4.89 -4.25 10.90
C LYS A 32 -3.77 -3.64 10.03
N PRO A 33 -2.71 -3.06 10.64
CA PRO A 33 -1.60 -2.45 9.89
C PRO A 33 -0.67 -3.51 9.26
N LEU A 34 -0.12 -3.19 8.09
CA LEU A 34 0.84 -4.02 7.35
C LEU A 34 2.08 -3.21 6.96
N LEU A 35 3.27 -3.72 7.30
CA LEU A 35 4.56 -3.23 6.80
C LEU A 35 5.13 -4.24 5.81
N ILE A 36 5.39 -3.79 4.58
CA ILE A 36 6.09 -4.55 3.55
C ILE A 36 7.56 -4.10 3.53
N TYR A 37 8.50 -5.03 3.63
CA TYR A 37 9.93 -4.69 3.75
C TYR A 37 10.86 -5.64 2.99
N ALA A 38 12.14 -5.29 2.87
CA ALA A 38 13.12 -6.02 2.03
C ALA A 38 13.76 -7.25 2.70
N GLY A 39 13.43 -7.56 3.95
CA GLY A 39 13.94 -8.74 4.65
C GLY A 39 13.34 -10.05 4.14
N ASP A 40 13.39 -11.07 5.01
CA ASP A 40 13.14 -12.47 4.65
C ASP A 40 12.16 -13.19 5.59
N SER A 41 11.83 -12.56 6.72
CA SER A 41 11.10 -13.21 7.81
C SER A 41 9.76 -12.55 8.12
N ARG A 42 8.66 -13.29 7.96
CA ARG A 42 7.34 -12.81 8.41
C ARG A 42 7.26 -12.83 9.93
N HIS A 43 6.84 -11.73 10.54
CA HIS A 43 6.60 -11.67 11.99
C HIS A 43 5.63 -10.54 12.35
N THR A 44 5.20 -10.50 13.61
CA THR A 44 4.37 -9.41 14.14
C THR A 44 5.17 -8.64 15.18
N ARG A 45 5.15 -7.31 15.12
CA ARG A 45 5.80 -6.44 16.10
C ARG A 45 4.87 -5.30 16.47
N SER A 46 4.60 -5.11 17.76
CA SER A 46 3.68 -4.07 18.26
C SER A 46 2.29 -4.10 17.60
N GLY A 47 1.77 -5.30 17.32
CA GLY A 47 0.49 -5.49 16.63
C GLY A 47 0.52 -5.21 15.12
N ILE A 48 1.68 -4.83 14.56
CA ILE A 48 1.88 -4.63 13.12
C ILE A 48 2.33 -5.92 12.48
N GLU A 49 1.72 -6.28 11.35
CA GLU A 49 2.15 -7.41 10.55
C GLU A 49 3.31 -6.99 9.63
N LEU A 50 4.43 -7.70 9.69
CA LEU A 50 5.59 -7.45 8.85
C LEU A 50 5.69 -8.57 7.82
N ARG A 51 5.59 -8.21 6.54
CA ARG A 51 5.69 -9.14 5.42
C ARG A 51 6.83 -8.75 4.48
N PRO A 52 7.81 -9.63 4.29
CA PRO A 52 8.76 -9.48 3.21
C PRO A 52 8.09 -9.37 1.84
N TRP A 53 8.54 -8.44 1.01
CA TRP A 53 8.02 -8.24 -0.35
C TRP A 53 8.10 -9.51 -1.22
N ARG A 54 9.13 -10.35 -1.00
CA ARG A 54 9.31 -11.64 -1.69
C ARG A 54 8.16 -12.63 -1.49
N TYR A 55 7.32 -12.44 -0.47
CA TYR A 55 6.11 -13.25 -0.25
C TYR A 55 4.84 -12.62 -0.83
N MET A 56 4.96 -11.52 -1.56
CA MET A 56 3.82 -10.94 -2.28
C MET A 56 3.55 -11.73 -3.56
N PRO A 57 2.28 -11.93 -3.91
CA PRO A 57 1.93 -12.60 -5.15
C PRO A 57 2.44 -11.79 -6.34
N THR A 58 3.18 -12.45 -7.24
CA THR A 58 3.67 -11.85 -8.50
C THR A 58 2.57 -11.82 -9.57
N SER A 59 1.49 -12.57 -9.40
CA SER A 59 0.38 -12.58 -10.33
C SER A 59 -0.37 -11.25 -10.28
N LEU A 60 -0.14 -10.39 -11.26
CA LEU A 60 -0.99 -9.25 -11.53
C LEU A 60 -2.20 -9.77 -12.29
N THR A 61 -3.35 -9.84 -11.63
CA THR A 61 -4.61 -9.91 -12.37
C THR A 61 -4.72 -8.63 -13.19
N PRO A 62 -4.88 -8.70 -14.52
CA PRO A 62 -4.98 -7.51 -15.34
C PRO A 62 -6.12 -6.65 -14.82
N PHE A 63 -5.81 -5.40 -14.46
CA PHE A 63 -6.84 -4.43 -14.15
C PHE A 63 -7.49 -4.02 -15.48
N THR A 64 -8.63 -4.62 -15.80
CA THR A 64 -9.47 -4.15 -16.90
C THR A 64 -10.14 -2.86 -16.48
N SER A 65 -9.55 -1.73 -16.85
CA SER A 65 -10.21 -0.43 -16.75
C SER A 65 -11.53 -0.49 -17.53
N SER A 66 -12.65 -0.47 -16.82
CA SER A 66 -13.95 -0.26 -17.45
C SER A 66 -14.06 1.20 -17.83
N THR A 67 -13.64 1.53 -19.06
CA THR A 67 -13.95 2.81 -19.71
C THR A 67 -15.42 2.79 -20.18
N ALA A 68 -16.34 2.55 -19.26
CA ALA A 68 -17.75 2.76 -19.52
C ALA A 68 -18.03 4.27 -19.47
N GLY A 69 -17.98 4.90 -20.65
CA GLY A 69 -18.70 6.11 -21.03
C GLY A 69 -18.58 7.34 -20.12
N ARG A 70 -17.62 8.22 -20.42
CA ARG A 70 -17.84 9.66 -20.19
C ARG A 70 -18.65 10.21 -21.38
N PRO A 71 -19.90 10.67 -21.22
CA PRO A 71 -20.57 11.40 -22.27
C PRO A 71 -19.95 12.81 -22.36
N GLY A 72 -19.42 13.17 -23.53
CA GLY A 72 -18.90 14.51 -23.82
C GLY A 72 -17.38 14.61 -23.82
N GLY A 73 -16.74 14.09 -24.87
CA GLY A 73 -15.35 14.43 -25.19
C GLY A 73 -15.27 15.84 -25.78
N TYR A 74 -14.51 16.72 -25.14
CA TYR A 74 -14.08 17.98 -25.76
C TYR A 74 -13.13 17.67 -26.92
N ALA A 75 -13.50 18.06 -28.13
CA ALA A 75 -12.62 18.08 -29.28
C ALA A 75 -11.68 19.30 -29.15
N PHE A 76 -10.37 19.05 -29.06
CA PHE A 76 -9.37 20.09 -29.27
C PHE A 76 -9.14 20.23 -30.78
N PRO A 77 -9.24 21.45 -31.36
CA PRO A 77 -8.92 21.65 -32.77
C PRO A 77 -7.41 21.52 -32.96
N MET A 78 -6.99 20.74 -33.95
CA MET A 78 -5.62 20.77 -34.49
C MET A 78 -5.55 21.99 -35.41
N GLU A 79 -4.82 23.01 -34.98
CA GLU A 79 -4.37 24.09 -35.84
C GLU A 79 -3.16 23.62 -36.68
N HIS A 80 -3.21 23.93 -37.97
CA HIS A 80 -2.27 23.55 -39.04
C HIS A 80 -1.00 24.39 -39.05
#